data_AF-A0A521RV81-F1
#
_entry.id   AF-A0A521RV81-F1
#
_cell.length_a   1.000
_cell.length_b   1.000
_cell.length_c   1.000
_cell.angle_alpha   90.00
_cell.angle_beta   90.00
_cell.angle_gamma   90.00
#
_symmetry.space_group_name_H-M   'P 1'
#
loop_
_entity.id
_entity.type
_entity.pdbx_description
1 polymer ?
#
loop_
_entity_poly.entity_id
_entity_poly.type
_entity_poly.pdbx_seq_one_letter_code
_entity_poly.pdbx_strand_id
1 'polypeptide(L)'
;MESAARRLCVAVLMDHSPASLAAPFWPIVHGEARIPLPARPQLVELLTARGTPPTESILAVERRTWSDRDELTTMLRRQLWTAPGSGADARLVAAVAELAVTADDGSVSIPTAGALEVGVLTWWPHESR
;
A
#
# COMPACT_ATOMS: atom_id res chain seq x y z
N MET A 1 19.33 -6.62 -10.32
CA MET A 1 19.50 -6.10 -8.94
C MET A 1 20.73 -6.74 -8.29
N GLU A 2 20.79 -8.07 -8.18
CA GLU A 2 21.91 -8.74 -7.48
C GLU A 2 23.28 -8.57 -8.15
N SER A 3 23.38 -8.44 -9.49
CA SER A 3 24.69 -8.25 -10.14
C SER A 3 25.39 -6.92 -9.83
N ALA A 4 24.63 -5.91 -9.37
CA ALA A 4 25.14 -4.60 -8.98
C ALA A 4 25.43 -4.51 -7.47
N ALA A 5 24.73 -5.29 -6.65
CA ALA A 5 24.95 -5.38 -5.22
C ALA A 5 25.98 -6.49 -4.95
N ARG A 6 27.28 -6.16 -4.94
CA ARG A 6 28.35 -7.15 -4.66
C ARG A 6 28.73 -7.23 -3.19
N ARG A 7 28.19 -6.32 -2.37
CA ARG A 7 28.54 -6.18 -0.96
C ARG A 7 27.29 -6.23 -0.11
N LEU A 8 26.35 -5.30 -0.26
CA LEU A 8 25.15 -5.26 0.58
C LEU A 8 23.94 -5.00 -0.29
N CYS A 9 22.89 -5.78 -0.11
CA CYS A 9 21.58 -5.51 -0.67
C CYS A 9 20.74 -4.77 0.38
N VAL A 10 20.07 -3.71 -0.05
CA VAL A 10 19.15 -2.93 0.79
C VAL A 10 17.84 -2.77 0.05
N ALA A 11 16.73 -3.09 0.70
CA ALA A 11 15.38 -2.81 0.20
C ALA A 11 14.62 -1.99 1.24
N VAL A 12 13.88 -0.99 0.78
CA VAL A 12 12.94 -0.23 1.61
C VAL A 12 11.56 -0.53 1.09
N LEU A 13 10.78 -1.25 1.88
CA LEU A 13 9.45 -1.73 1.49
C LEU A 13 8.46 -1.50 2.63
N MET A 14 7.22 -1.22 2.27
CA MET A 14 6.12 -1.17 3.21
C MET A 14 5.58 -2.58 3.50
N ASP A 15 4.87 -2.76 4.61
CA ASP A 15 4.11 -3.99 4.92
C ASP A 15 3.05 -4.30 3.85
N HIS A 16 2.56 -3.28 3.16
CA HIS A 16 1.68 -3.39 2.00
C HIS A 16 1.94 -2.27 0.97
N SER A 17 1.54 -2.46 -0.29
CA SER A 17 1.71 -1.43 -1.34
C SER A 17 1.02 -0.11 -0.95
N PRO A 18 1.60 1.08 -1.23
CA PRO A 18 0.92 2.36 -1.01
C PRO A 18 -0.48 2.45 -1.65
N ALA A 19 -0.70 1.72 -2.74
CA ALA A 19 -1.98 1.68 -3.44
C ALA A 19 -3.04 0.79 -2.74
N SER A 20 -2.67 0.07 -1.68
CA SER A 20 -3.59 -0.76 -0.87
C SER A 20 -4.70 0.08 -0.21
N LEU A 21 -4.49 1.38 0.01
CA LEU A 21 -5.50 2.28 0.56
C LEU A 21 -6.77 2.29 -0.31
N ALA A 22 -6.63 2.03 -1.61
CA ALA A 22 -7.75 1.93 -2.53
C ALA A 22 -8.31 0.49 -2.66
N ALA A 23 -7.73 -0.50 -1.98
CA ALA A 23 -8.17 -1.90 -2.06
C ALA A 23 -9.63 -2.12 -1.63
N PRO A 24 -10.14 -1.49 -0.53
CA PRO A 24 -11.55 -1.64 -0.14
C PRO A 24 -12.54 -1.13 -1.21
N PHE A 25 -12.11 -0.15 -2.01
CA PHE A 25 -12.94 0.47 -3.04
C PHE A 25 -12.94 -0.30 -4.36
N TRP A 26 -11.91 -1.11 -4.61
CA TRP A 26 -11.72 -1.84 -5.86
C TRP A 26 -12.93 -2.71 -6.26
N PRO A 27 -13.44 -3.63 -5.42
CA PRO A 27 -14.59 -4.46 -5.78
C PRO A 27 -15.86 -3.66 -6.02
N ILE A 28 -16.02 -2.52 -5.33
CA ILE A 28 -17.21 -1.66 -5.50
C ILE A 28 -17.15 -0.94 -6.84
N VAL A 29 -15.97 -0.46 -7.23
CA VAL A 29 -15.78 0.29 -8.47
C VAL A 29 -15.72 -0.63 -9.69
N HIS A 30 -15.01 -1.76 -9.60
CA HIS A 30 -14.66 -2.62 -10.75
C HIS A 30 -15.38 -3.97 -10.76
N GLY A 31 -16.05 -4.37 -9.67
CA GLY A 31 -16.81 -5.64 -9.60
C GLY A 31 -15.94 -6.89 -9.41
N GLU A 32 -14.65 -6.74 -9.15
CA GLU A 32 -13.71 -7.84 -8.94
C GLU A 32 -12.82 -7.59 -7.72
N ALA A 33 -12.17 -8.64 -7.20
CA ALA A 33 -11.23 -8.47 -6.09
C ALA A 33 -9.93 -7.82 -6.56
N ARG A 34 -9.35 -6.93 -5.74
CA ARG A 34 -8.01 -6.40 -6.00
C ARG A 34 -6.97 -7.46 -5.68
N ILE A 35 -6.08 -7.74 -6.63
CA ILE A 35 -4.90 -8.57 -6.36
C ILE A 35 -3.83 -7.70 -5.68
N PRO A 36 -3.40 -8.04 -4.45
CA PRO A 36 -2.36 -7.27 -3.77
C PRO A 36 -1.01 -7.46 -4.46
N LEU A 37 -0.25 -6.37 -4.58
CA LEU A 37 1.14 -6.45 -5.02
C LEU A 37 2.00 -6.99 -3.88
N PRO A 38 3.05 -7.77 -4.19
CA PRO A 38 4.05 -8.17 -3.20
C PRO A 38 4.64 -6.94 -2.50
N ALA A 39 4.84 -7.07 -1.19
CA ALA A 39 5.36 -6.05 -0.30
C ALA A 39 6.47 -6.65 0.57
N ARG A 40 6.82 -5.97 1.68
CA ARG A 40 7.87 -6.43 2.61
C ARG A 40 7.72 -7.90 3.03
N PRO A 41 6.54 -8.38 3.48
CA PRO A 41 6.43 -9.75 3.99
C PRO A 41 6.79 -10.80 2.93
N GLN A 42 6.38 -10.58 1.68
CA GLN A 42 6.66 -11.50 0.57
C GLN A 42 8.15 -11.50 0.19
N LEU A 43 8.85 -10.36 0.32
CA LEU A 43 10.31 -10.35 0.12
C LEU A 43 11.04 -11.11 1.23
N VAL A 44 10.62 -10.95 2.49
CA VAL A 44 11.21 -11.68 3.63
C VAL A 44 11.03 -13.18 3.46
N GLU A 45 9.82 -13.60 3.10
CA GLU A 45 9.49 -15.00 2.83
C GLU A 45 10.39 -15.58 1.72
N LEU A 46 10.49 -14.87 0.59
CA LEU A 46 11.33 -15.27 -0.53
C LEU A 46 12.81 -15.39 -0.15
N LEU A 47 13.35 -14.39 0.54
CA LEU A 47 14.76 -14.38 0.95
C LEU A 47 15.06 -15.48 1.98
N THR A 48 14.14 -15.73 2.90
CA THR A 48 14.24 -16.82 3.88
C THR A 48 14.21 -18.18 3.19
N ALA A 49 13.29 -18.39 2.24
CA ALA A 49 13.20 -19.63 1.46
C ALA A 49 14.46 -19.89 0.61
N ARG A 50 15.18 -18.83 0.21
CA ARG A 50 16.48 -18.93 -0.47
C ARG A 50 17.67 -19.15 0.48
N GLY A 51 17.45 -19.24 1.78
CA GLY A 51 18.51 -19.42 2.77
C GLY A 51 19.30 -18.13 3.06
N THR A 52 18.73 -16.96 2.75
CA THR A 52 19.36 -15.65 2.97
C THR A 52 18.41 -14.71 3.73
N PRO A 53 17.98 -15.06 4.96
CA PRO A 53 17.04 -14.25 5.70
C PRO A 53 17.59 -12.82 5.92
N PRO A 54 16.82 -11.77 5.62
CA PRO A 54 17.27 -10.40 5.81
C PRO A 54 17.24 -10.00 7.29
N THR A 55 18.06 -9.00 7.65
CA THR A 55 17.84 -8.22 8.88
C THR A 55 16.87 -7.10 8.60
N GLU A 56 15.89 -6.91 9.49
CA GLU A 56 14.82 -5.92 9.35
C GLU A 56 14.88 -4.85 10.44
N SER A 57 14.70 -3.59 10.04
CA SER A 57 14.37 -2.48 10.93
C SER A 57 13.02 -1.91 10.51
N ILE A 58 12.08 -1.83 11.44
CA ILE A 58 10.70 -1.39 11.18
C ILE A 58 10.51 0.01 11.75
N LEU A 59 9.95 0.89 10.93
CA LEU A 59 9.48 2.20 11.32
C LEU A 59 7.96 2.26 11.12
N ALA A 60 7.23 2.58 12.19
CA ALA A 60 5.81 2.85 12.10
C ALA A 60 5.61 4.23 11.46
N VAL A 61 4.72 4.30 10.48
CA VAL A 61 4.26 5.54 9.85
C VAL A 61 2.84 5.81 10.33
N GLU A 62 2.56 7.06 10.67
CA GLU A 62 1.23 7.46 11.11
C GLU A 62 0.15 7.11 10.09
N ARG A 63 -1.05 6.82 10.61
CA ARG A 63 -2.21 6.59 9.76
C ARG A 63 -2.44 7.83 8.90
N ARG A 64 -2.58 7.63 7.60
CA ARG A 64 -2.88 8.71 6.68
C ARG A 64 -4.30 9.23 6.89
N THR A 65 -4.42 10.54 6.99
CA THR A 65 -5.68 11.28 6.96
C THR A 65 -5.70 12.25 5.78
N TRP A 66 -6.89 12.74 5.45
CA TRP A 66 -7.15 13.75 4.43
C TRP A 66 -7.92 14.92 5.06
N SER A 67 -7.82 16.11 4.47
CA SER A 67 -8.54 17.30 4.95
C SER A 67 -10.05 17.14 4.87
N ASP A 68 -10.52 16.45 3.84
CA ASP A 68 -11.93 16.26 3.53
C ASP A 68 -12.15 15.06 2.59
N ARG A 69 -13.43 14.77 2.29
CA ARG A 69 -13.82 13.66 1.42
C ARG A 69 -13.48 13.92 -0.05
N ASP A 70 -13.37 15.16 -0.48
CA ASP A 70 -13.06 15.51 -1.87
C ASP A 70 -11.57 15.26 -2.17
N GLU A 71 -10.70 15.58 -1.22
CA GLU A 71 -9.27 15.26 -1.28
C GLU A 71 -9.06 13.74 -1.32
N LEU A 72 -9.72 13.00 -0.43
CA LEU A 72 -9.71 11.54 -0.43
C LEU A 72 -10.18 10.98 -1.78
N THR A 73 -11.33 11.45 -2.28
CA THR A 73 -11.90 11.02 -3.56
C THR A 73 -10.94 11.29 -4.71
N THR A 74 -10.29 12.46 -4.72
CA THR A 74 -9.32 12.84 -5.74
C THR A 74 -8.09 11.93 -5.73
N MET A 75 -7.63 11.52 -4.56
CA MET A 75 -6.56 10.53 -4.42
C MET A 75 -7.03 9.14 -4.91
N LEU A 76 -8.21 8.69 -4.52
CA LEU A 76 -8.76 7.39 -4.93
C LEU A 76 -8.99 7.28 -6.44
N ARG A 77 -9.42 8.35 -7.11
CA ARG A 77 -9.55 8.40 -8.58
C ARG A 77 -8.26 8.01 -9.29
N ARG A 78 -7.12 8.51 -8.81
CA ARG A 78 -5.80 8.17 -9.36
C ARG A 78 -5.42 6.71 -9.10
N GLN A 79 -5.77 6.18 -7.92
CA GLN A 79 -5.43 4.81 -7.53
C GLN A 79 -6.34 3.74 -8.12
N LEU A 80 -7.54 4.13 -8.56
CA LEU A 80 -8.56 3.26 -9.13
C LEU A 80 -8.73 3.47 -10.63
N TRP A 81 -8.00 4.41 -11.22
CA TRP A 81 -8.06 4.78 -12.63
C TRP A 81 -9.48 5.16 -13.10
N THR A 82 -10.20 5.94 -12.29
CA THR A 82 -11.55 6.39 -12.61
C THR A 82 -11.56 7.81 -13.21
N ALA A 83 -12.34 7.98 -14.27
CA ALA A 83 -12.57 9.29 -14.89
C ALA A 83 -13.72 10.02 -14.18
N PRO A 84 -13.57 11.31 -13.81
CA PRO A 84 -14.64 12.09 -13.20
C PRO A 84 -15.96 12.03 -13.99
N GLY A 85 -17.07 11.81 -13.29
CA GLY A 85 -18.42 11.73 -13.90
C GLY A 85 -18.75 10.42 -14.61
N SER A 86 -17.81 9.46 -14.66
CA SER A 86 -18.11 8.11 -15.16
C SER A 86 -18.98 7.32 -14.19
N GLY A 87 -19.61 6.22 -14.64
CA GLY A 87 -20.34 5.32 -13.75
C GLY A 87 -19.45 4.70 -12.66
N ALA A 88 -18.17 4.47 -12.95
CA ALA A 88 -17.18 4.02 -11.97
C ALA A 88 -16.90 5.11 -10.92
N ASP A 89 -16.88 6.38 -11.32
CA ASP A 89 -16.72 7.51 -10.41
C ASP A 89 -17.94 7.72 -9.51
N ALA A 90 -19.16 7.54 -10.04
CA ALA A 90 -20.37 7.59 -9.22
C ALA A 90 -20.36 6.49 -8.13
N ARG A 91 -19.93 5.27 -8.47
CA ARG A 91 -19.75 4.18 -7.49
C ARG A 91 -18.67 4.52 -6.46
N LEU A 92 -17.56 5.12 -6.89
CA LEU A 92 -16.49 5.57 -6.00
C LEU A 92 -17.00 6.61 -4.99
N VAL A 93 -17.70 7.65 -5.45
CA VAL A 93 -18.23 8.71 -4.58
C VAL A 93 -19.19 8.13 -3.53
N ALA A 94 -20.07 7.22 -3.95
CA ALA A 94 -20.97 6.53 -3.02
C ALA A 94 -20.18 5.70 -1.99
N ALA A 95 -19.15 4.96 -2.42
CA ALA A 95 -18.31 4.17 -1.54
C ALA A 95 -17.51 5.03 -0.54
N VAL A 96 -17.02 6.20 -0.95
CA VAL A 96 -16.37 7.16 -0.03
C VAL A 96 -17.35 7.65 1.02
N ALA A 97 -18.60 7.92 0.63
CA ALA A 97 -19.61 8.38 1.57
C ALA A 97 -19.91 7.35 2.68
N GLU A 98 -19.87 6.07 2.33
CA GLU A 98 -20.13 4.93 3.22
C GLU A 98 -18.92 4.52 4.05
N LEU A 99 -17.73 4.40 3.43
CA LEU A 99 -16.56 3.78 4.06
C LEU A 99 -15.63 4.77 4.78
N ALA A 100 -15.67 6.05 4.42
CA ALA A 100 -14.78 7.05 5.02
C ALA A 100 -15.38 7.63 6.29
N VAL A 101 -14.56 7.74 7.34
CA VAL A 101 -14.94 8.35 8.62
C VAL A 101 -14.38 9.75 8.70
N THR A 102 -15.23 10.69 9.10
CA THR A 102 -14.85 12.07 9.41
C THR A 102 -14.71 12.20 10.93
N ALA A 103 -13.57 12.67 11.40
CA ALA A 103 -13.29 12.95 12.80
C ALA A 103 -13.87 14.32 13.21
N ASP A 104 -13.89 14.60 14.51
CA ASP A 104 -14.43 15.84 15.08
C ASP A 104 -13.69 17.11 14.58
N ASP A 105 -12.41 16.96 14.22
CA ASP A 105 -11.58 18.03 13.64
C ASP A 105 -11.79 18.23 12.14
N GLY A 106 -12.71 17.48 11.53
CA GLY A 106 -13.03 17.51 10.11
C GLY A 106 -12.13 16.62 9.24
N SER A 107 -11.06 16.04 9.79
CA SER A 107 -10.19 15.15 9.03
C SER A 107 -10.90 13.85 8.65
N VAL A 108 -10.53 13.30 7.50
CA VAL A 108 -11.12 12.08 6.93
C VAL A 108 -10.11 10.96 6.95
N SER A 109 -10.57 9.75 7.27
CA SER A 109 -9.75 8.54 7.24
C SER A 109 -10.52 7.35 6.68
N ILE A 110 -9.79 6.31 6.26
CA ILE A 110 -10.34 5.00 5.90
C ILE A 110 -10.08 4.09 7.11
N PRO A 111 -11.09 3.65 7.87
CA PRO A 111 -10.87 2.87 9.10
C PRO A 111 -10.13 1.55 8.89
N THR A 112 -10.33 0.93 7.72
CA THR A 112 -9.65 -0.31 7.33
C THR A 112 -8.20 -0.09 6.90
N ALA A 113 -7.77 1.16 6.70
CA ALA A 113 -6.37 1.49 6.51
C ALA A 113 -5.66 1.56 7.87
N GLY A 114 -4.87 0.53 8.15
CA GLY A 114 -3.94 0.51 9.27
C GLY A 114 -2.85 1.58 9.14
N ALA A 115 -2.09 1.77 10.22
CA ALA A 115 -0.80 2.45 10.11
C ALA A 115 0.10 1.66 9.15
N LEU A 116 0.81 2.36 8.27
CA LEU A 116 1.79 1.76 7.37
C LEU A 116 3.06 1.45 8.15
N GLU A 117 3.66 0.29 7.93
CA GLU A 117 4.99 0.00 8.44
C GLU A 117 6.00 0.05 7.30
N VAL A 118 7.10 0.78 7.48
CA VAL A 118 8.21 0.80 6.54
C VAL A 118 9.35 -0.06 7.11
N GLY A 119 9.72 -1.10 6.38
CA GLY A 119 10.87 -1.94 6.69
C GLY A 119 12.09 -1.56 5.87
N VAL A 120 13.23 -1.42 6.53
CA VAL A 120 14.56 -1.44 5.90
C VAL A 120 15.11 -2.85 6.03
N LEU A 121 15.21 -3.56 4.92
CA LEU A 121 15.74 -4.91 4.84
C LEU A 121 17.17 -4.88 4.33
N THR A 122 18.06 -5.61 5.00
CA THR A 122 19.45 -5.77 4.57
C THR A 122 19.83 -7.24 4.49
N TRP A 123 20.52 -7.62 3.41
CA TRP A 123 21.04 -8.97 3.25
C TRP A 123 22.32 -8.98 2.41
N TRP A 124 23.10 -10.04 2.55
CA TRP A 124 24.30 -10.28 1.76
C TRP A 124 23.93 -11.11 0.53
N PRO A 125 24.30 -10.68 -0.68
CA PRO A 125 24.07 -11.47 -1.89
C PRO A 125 24.94 -12.73 -1.83
N HIS A 126 24.36 -13.90 -2.09
CA HIS A 126 25.15 -15.12 -2.25
C HIS A 126 26.02 -15.01 -3.50
N GLU A 127 27.30 -15.41 -3.42
CA GLU A 127 28.07 -15.70 -4.62
C GLU A 127 27.29 -16.76 -5.42
N SER A 128 26.87 -16.37 -6.63
CA SER A 128 26.26 -17.31 -7.55
C SER A 128 27.30 -18.38 -7.86
N ARG A 129 27.10 -19.60 -7.36
CA ARG A 129 27.91 -20.76 -7.76
C ARG A 129 27.74 -21.06 -9.25
#